data_AF-A0A951WE09-F1
#
_entry.id   AF-A0A951WE09-F1
#
_cell.length_a   1.000
_cell.length_b   1.000
_cell.length_c   1.000
_cell.angle_alpha   90.00
_cell.angle_beta   90.00
_cell.angle_gamma   90.00
#
_symmetry.space_group_name_H-M   'P 1'
#
loop_
_entity.id
_entity.type
_entity.pdbx_description
1 polymer ?
#
loop_
_entity_poly.entity_id
_entity_poly.type
_entity_poly.pdbx_seq_one_letter_code
_entity_poly.pdbx_strand_id
1 'polypeptide(L)'
;MNHLKQFLTYLIIIASVMWILMELEVLDINWPFIFSFLFILSGLATVVVVFGKHDVPALLIGTTLFLVGILIYLNHNFMSIPWAQLLLPTAMFMIGVNLIILFLDNPKVPGFLIVSVVFIGFPFFFLSQEDSMTLSSMFTAIGDMVTKYWLIIFLAVISVVFILLQGKNSGENGDNDN
;
A
#
# COMPACT_ATOMS: atom_id res chain seq x y z
N MET A 1 16.24 -12.38 19.81
CA MET A 1 15.70 -13.46 18.94
C MET A 1 16.00 -13.05 17.50
N ASN A 2 16.74 -13.84 16.70
CA ASN A 2 17.22 -13.40 15.38
C ASN A 2 16.05 -12.88 14.52
N HIS A 3 16.12 -11.62 14.10
CA HIS A 3 15.10 -10.91 13.31
C HIS A 3 14.61 -11.72 12.09
N LEU A 4 15.48 -12.57 11.52
CA LEU A 4 15.15 -13.51 10.45
C LEU A 4 14.11 -14.57 10.84
N LYS A 5 14.22 -15.18 12.03
CA LYS A 5 13.28 -16.20 12.51
C LYS A 5 11.90 -15.59 12.79
N GLN A 6 11.87 -14.35 13.29
CA GLN A 6 10.63 -13.62 13.50
C GLN A 6 9.95 -13.30 12.17
N PHE A 7 10.69 -12.76 11.18
CA PHE A 7 10.18 -12.52 9.83
C PHE A 7 9.60 -13.79 9.19
N LEU A 8 10.31 -14.92 9.29
CA LEU A 8 9.84 -16.24 8.83
C LEU A 8 8.56 -16.68 9.55
N THR A 9 8.48 -16.49 10.85
CA THR A 9 7.28 -16.84 11.63
C THR A 9 6.07 -16.01 11.20
N TYR A 10 6.26 -14.71 10.92
CA TYR A 10 5.19 -13.86 10.40
C TYR A 10 4.73 -14.26 9.01
N LEU A 11 5.67 -14.59 8.12
CA LEU A 11 5.35 -15.13 6.80
C LEU A 11 4.49 -16.38 6.90
N ILE A 12 4.79 -17.26 7.85
CA ILE A 12 4.03 -18.50 8.09
C ILE A 12 2.63 -18.20 8.65
N ILE A 13 2.49 -17.28 9.60
CA ILE A 13 1.18 -16.89 10.16
C ILE A 13 0.31 -16.29 9.05
N ILE A 14 0.87 -15.37 8.28
CA ILE A 14 0.19 -14.73 7.14
C ILE A 14 -0.21 -15.79 6.11
N ALA A 15 0.72 -16.68 5.73
CA ALA A 15 0.43 -17.75 4.79
C ALA A 15 -0.68 -18.70 5.30
N SER A 16 -0.72 -18.98 6.61
CA SER A 16 -1.75 -19.81 7.22
C SER A 16 -3.12 -19.12 7.21
N VAL A 17 -3.17 -17.81 7.48
CA VAL A 17 -4.41 -17.03 7.38
C VAL A 17 -4.89 -16.93 5.94
N MET A 18 -3.98 -16.72 4.98
CA MET A 18 -4.30 -16.75 3.55
C MET A 18 -4.86 -18.11 3.14
N TRP A 19 -4.27 -19.21 3.63
CA TRP A 19 -4.77 -20.57 3.35
C TRP A 19 -6.20 -20.77 3.86
N ILE A 20 -6.51 -20.33 5.08
CA ILE A 20 -7.86 -20.42 5.65
C ILE A 20 -8.86 -19.59 4.84
N LEU A 21 -8.45 -18.41 4.38
CA LEU A 21 -9.28 -17.56 3.52
C LEU A 21 -9.53 -18.16 2.13
N MET A 22 -8.59 -18.96 1.62
CA MET A 22 -8.76 -19.76 0.40
C MET A 22 -9.87 -20.78 0.54
N GLU A 23 -9.86 -21.53 1.65
CA GLU A 23 -10.80 -22.62 1.92
C GLU A 23 -12.25 -22.12 2.08
N LEU A 24 -12.42 -20.85 2.47
CA LEU A 24 -13.72 -20.22 2.60
C LEU A 24 -14.28 -19.67 1.27
N GLU A 25 -13.57 -19.86 0.15
CA GLU A 25 -13.89 -19.31 -1.19
C GLU A 25 -14.09 -17.77 -1.19
N VAL A 26 -13.65 -17.09 -0.12
CA VAL A 26 -13.71 -15.63 -0.01
C VAL A 26 -12.68 -14.98 -0.94
N LEU A 27 -11.63 -15.72 -1.33
CA LEU A 27 -10.45 -15.22 -2.03
C LEU A 27 -9.91 -16.21 -3.06
N ASP A 28 -9.92 -15.80 -4.33
CA ASP A 28 -9.18 -16.47 -5.40
C ASP A 28 -7.67 -16.19 -5.26
N ILE A 29 -6.94 -17.16 -4.71
CA ILE A 29 -5.49 -17.07 -4.55
C ILE A 29 -4.82 -17.39 -5.89
N ASN A 30 -4.53 -16.34 -6.64
CA ASN A 30 -3.73 -16.40 -7.87
C ASN A 30 -2.35 -15.75 -7.66
N TRP A 31 -1.39 -16.05 -8.54
CA TRP A 31 -0.05 -15.45 -8.47
C TRP A 31 -0.05 -13.91 -8.37
N PRO A 32 -0.85 -13.17 -9.17
CA PRO A 32 -0.94 -11.71 -9.04
C PRO A 32 -1.39 -11.26 -7.64
N PHE A 33 -2.29 -12.03 -6.99
CA PHE A 33 -2.74 -11.75 -5.63
C PHE A 33 -1.60 -11.84 -4.62
N ILE A 34 -0.80 -12.91 -4.67
CA ILE A 34 0.34 -13.13 -3.77
C ILE A 34 1.37 -12.01 -3.93
N PHE A 35 1.73 -11.68 -5.17
CA PHE A 35 2.67 -10.58 -5.44
C PHE A 35 2.15 -9.24 -4.94
N SER A 36 0.89 -8.94 -5.21
CA SER A 36 0.24 -7.72 -4.72
C SER A 36 0.35 -7.59 -3.21
N PHE A 37 0.02 -8.67 -2.50
CA PHE A 37 0.04 -8.68 -1.04
C PHE A 37 1.46 -8.52 -0.47
N LEU A 38 2.45 -9.17 -1.08
CA LEU A 38 3.87 -9.00 -0.75
C LEU A 38 4.32 -7.54 -0.93
N PHE A 39 3.97 -6.92 -2.05
CA PHE A 39 4.30 -5.52 -2.35
C PHE A 39 3.60 -4.55 -1.38
N ILE A 40 2.32 -4.77 -1.07
CA ILE A 40 1.58 -3.97 -0.09
C ILE A 40 2.24 -4.05 1.29
N LEU A 41 2.51 -5.25 1.79
CA LEU A 41 3.09 -5.43 3.12
C LEU A 41 4.51 -4.85 3.23
N SER A 42 5.37 -5.16 2.27
CA SER A 42 6.76 -4.70 2.29
C SER A 42 6.87 -3.19 2.06
N GLY A 43 6.06 -2.63 1.17
CA GLY A 43 5.96 -1.20 0.95
C GLY A 43 5.46 -0.45 2.18
N LEU A 44 4.34 -0.91 2.76
CA LEU A 44 3.75 -0.29 3.95
C LEU A 44 4.70 -0.37 5.16
N ALA A 45 5.34 -1.53 5.39
CA ALA A 45 6.32 -1.68 6.45
C ALA A 45 7.51 -0.73 6.27
N THR A 46 7.99 -0.56 5.04
CA THR A 46 9.09 0.38 4.73
C THR A 46 8.67 1.82 5.00
N VAL A 47 7.51 2.26 4.50
CA VAL A 47 6.98 3.61 4.75
C VAL A 47 6.93 3.86 6.25
N VAL A 48 6.33 2.94 6.99
CA VAL A 48 6.12 3.08 8.43
C VAL A 48 7.41 3.11 9.25
N VAL A 49 8.42 2.31 8.89
CA VAL A 49 9.71 2.28 9.61
C VAL A 49 10.56 3.52 9.31
N VAL A 50 10.40 4.10 8.12
CA VAL A 50 11.19 5.22 7.62
C VAL A 50 10.53 6.57 7.90
N PHE A 51 9.22 6.59 8.05
CA PHE A 51 8.45 7.81 8.33
C PHE A 51 8.98 8.53 9.57
N GLY A 52 9.30 9.82 9.46
CA GLY A 52 9.86 10.64 10.52
C GLY A 52 11.38 10.55 10.67
N LYS A 53 12.07 9.70 9.91
CA LYS A 53 13.55 9.63 9.86
C LYS A 53 14.15 10.50 8.75
N HIS A 54 13.33 11.18 7.95
CA HIS A 54 13.73 12.03 6.83
C HIS A 54 14.57 11.34 5.74
N ASP A 55 14.52 10.00 5.65
CA ASP A 55 15.15 9.24 4.57
C ASP A 55 14.21 9.23 3.35
N VAL A 56 14.33 10.30 2.55
CA VAL A 56 13.53 10.57 1.35
C VAL A 56 13.58 9.40 0.34
N PRO A 57 14.75 8.84 -0.02
CA PRO A 57 14.81 7.69 -0.94
C PRO A 57 14.04 6.47 -0.44
N ALA A 58 14.23 6.08 0.82
CA ALA A 58 13.57 4.89 1.36
C ALA A 58 12.05 5.09 1.49
N LEU A 59 11.60 6.31 1.80
CA LEU A 59 10.18 6.65 1.87
C LEU A 59 9.51 6.59 0.49
N LEU A 60 10.18 7.09 -0.55
CA LEU A 60 9.72 7.01 -1.93
C LEU A 60 9.64 5.57 -2.44
N ILE A 61 10.67 4.76 -2.17
CA ILE A 61 10.69 3.35 -2.54
C ILE A 61 9.54 2.63 -1.84
N GLY A 62 9.41 2.76 -0.51
CA GLY A 62 8.35 2.11 0.26
C GLY A 62 6.95 2.47 -0.25
N THR A 63 6.71 3.75 -0.50
CA THR A 63 5.41 4.24 -0.98
C THR A 63 5.10 3.73 -2.39
N THR A 64 6.09 3.77 -3.29
CA THR A 64 5.93 3.26 -4.65
C THR A 64 5.64 1.76 -4.65
N LEU A 65 6.36 1.01 -3.81
CA LEU A 65 6.22 -0.45 -3.68
C LEU A 65 4.84 -0.82 -3.13
N PHE A 66 4.33 -0.04 -2.16
CA PHE A 66 2.96 -0.15 -1.66
C PHE A 66 1.91 0.13 -2.74
N LEU A 67 2.06 1.22 -3.49
CA LEU A 67 1.11 1.61 -4.54
C LEU A 67 1.11 0.64 -5.72
N VAL A 68 2.28 0.12 -6.13
CA VAL A 68 2.37 -0.93 -7.15
C VAL A 68 1.65 -2.20 -6.69
N GLY A 69 1.77 -2.57 -5.42
CA GLY A 69 1.02 -3.69 -4.85
C GLY A 69 -0.50 -3.48 -4.95
N ILE A 70 -1.00 -2.29 -4.62
CA ILE A 70 -2.41 -1.92 -4.79
C ILE A 70 -2.82 -1.99 -6.26
N LEU A 71 -1.97 -1.52 -7.19
CA LEU A 71 -2.27 -1.51 -8.61
C LEU A 71 -2.41 -2.93 -9.19
N ILE A 72 -1.45 -3.82 -8.91
CA ILE A 72 -1.52 -5.21 -9.37
C ILE A 72 -2.79 -5.87 -8.84
N TYR A 73 -3.13 -5.59 -7.57
CA TYR A 73 -4.31 -6.11 -6.93
C TYR A 73 -5.60 -5.65 -7.62
N LEU A 74 -5.71 -4.35 -7.83
CA LEU A 74 -6.85 -3.71 -8.49
C LEU A 74 -7.04 -4.22 -9.92
N ASN A 75 -5.95 -4.31 -10.67
CA ASN A 75 -6.03 -4.73 -12.05
C ASN A 75 -6.45 -6.19 -12.22
N HIS A 76 -5.98 -7.07 -11.33
CA HIS A 76 -6.38 -8.47 -11.35
C HIS A 76 -7.85 -8.68 -10.99
N ASN A 77 -8.40 -7.87 -10.06
CA ASN A 77 -9.72 -8.13 -9.49
C ASN A 77 -10.84 -7.22 -10.00
N PHE A 78 -10.53 -6.04 -10.55
CA PHE A 78 -11.53 -5.00 -10.85
C PHE A 78 -11.45 -4.37 -12.23
N MET A 79 -10.26 -4.32 -12.85
CA MET A 79 -10.10 -3.57 -14.10
C MET A 79 -10.14 -4.49 -15.31
N SER A 80 -11.17 -4.32 -16.14
CA SER A 80 -11.19 -4.81 -17.52
C SER A 80 -10.55 -3.83 -18.51
N ILE A 81 -9.99 -2.73 -18.00
CA ILE A 81 -9.38 -1.66 -18.81
C ILE A 81 -7.99 -2.12 -19.27
N PRO A 82 -7.63 -1.93 -20.56
CA PRO A 82 -6.30 -2.23 -21.06
C PRO A 82 -5.19 -1.53 -20.27
N TRP A 83 -4.17 -2.28 -19.88
CA TRP A 83 -3.04 -1.78 -19.08
C TRP A 83 -2.38 -0.52 -19.65
N ALA A 84 -2.32 -0.41 -20.99
CA ALA A 84 -1.73 0.74 -21.67
C ALA A 84 -2.45 2.06 -21.38
N GLN A 85 -3.78 2.04 -21.19
CA GLN A 85 -4.58 3.23 -20.88
C GLN A 85 -4.42 3.67 -19.42
N LEU A 86 -4.05 2.73 -18.53
CA LEU A 86 -3.88 2.97 -17.11
C LEU A 86 -2.47 3.43 -16.73
N LEU A 87 -1.46 3.17 -17.56
CA LEU A 87 -0.06 3.46 -17.23
C LEU A 87 0.18 4.94 -16.87
N LEU A 88 -0.26 5.86 -17.73
CA LEU A 88 -0.04 7.28 -17.52
C LEU A 88 -0.84 7.84 -16.33
N PRO A 89 -2.16 7.60 -16.22
CA PRO A 89 -2.94 7.99 -15.04
C PRO A 89 -2.34 7.43 -13.75
N THR A 90 -1.95 6.16 -13.73
CA THR A 90 -1.43 5.53 -12.52
C THR A 90 -0.06 6.09 -12.15
N ALA A 91 0.84 6.31 -13.11
CA ALA A 91 2.14 6.92 -12.86
C ALA A 91 2.00 8.33 -12.27
N MET A 92 1.10 9.14 -12.82
CA MET A 92 0.82 10.48 -12.31
C MET A 92 0.25 10.44 -10.89
N PHE A 93 -0.70 9.53 -10.63
CA PHE A 93 -1.25 9.31 -9.30
C PHE A 93 -0.16 8.91 -8.29
N MET A 94 0.70 7.95 -8.66
CA MET A 94 1.78 7.48 -7.79
C MET A 94 2.78 8.59 -7.46
N ILE A 95 3.15 9.42 -8.44
CA ILE A 95 4.01 10.60 -8.20
C ILE A 95 3.31 11.56 -7.23
N GLY A 96 2.01 11.81 -7.41
CA GLY A 96 1.24 12.67 -6.52
C GLY A 96 1.21 12.16 -5.08
N VAL A 97 0.93 10.87 -4.86
CA VAL A 97 0.91 10.28 -3.51
C VAL A 97 2.30 10.29 -2.87
N ASN A 98 3.35 9.99 -3.64
CA ASN A 98 4.74 10.11 -3.19
C ASN A 98 5.06 11.52 -2.68
N LEU A 99 4.61 12.56 -3.40
CA LEU A 99 4.80 13.95 -3.00
C LEU A 99 4.00 14.32 -1.74
N ILE A 100 2.78 13.77 -1.55
CA ILE A 100 2.05 13.93 -0.28
C ILE A 100 2.85 13.35 0.86
N ILE A 101 3.36 12.13 0.72
CA ILE A 101 4.09 11.46 1.80
C ILE A 101 5.39 12.21 2.13
N LEU A 102 6.09 12.75 1.14
CA LEU A 102 7.24 13.63 1.37
C LEU A 102 6.87 14.94 2.08
N PHE A 103 5.73 15.54 1.74
CA PHE A 103 5.22 16.71 2.45
C PHE A 103 4.85 16.39 3.90
N LEU A 104 4.22 15.24 4.16
CA LEU A 104 3.86 14.80 5.51
C LEU A 104 5.09 14.50 6.36
N ASP A 105 6.15 13.94 5.77
CA ASP A 105 7.43 13.72 6.46
C ASP A 105 8.17 15.04 6.74
N ASN A 106 8.10 16.01 5.82
CA ASN A 106 8.72 17.33 6.01
C ASN A 106 7.79 18.49 5.57
N PRO A 107 6.93 19.01 6.48
CA PRO A 107 5.92 20.03 6.14
C PRO A 107 6.51 21.41 5.86
N LYS A 108 7.83 21.60 5.99
CA LYS A 108 8.51 22.89 5.77
C LYS A 108 8.53 23.31 4.28
N VAL A 109 8.21 22.41 3.36
CA VAL A 109 8.23 22.67 1.91
C VAL A 109 6.80 22.53 1.34
N PRO A 110 5.97 23.57 1.41
CA PRO A 110 4.57 23.51 0.96
C PRO A 110 4.41 23.29 -0.56
N GLY A 111 5.49 23.50 -1.33
CA GLY A 111 5.50 23.24 -2.77
C GLY A 111 5.15 21.79 -3.13
N PHE A 112 5.52 20.82 -2.28
CA PHE A 112 5.19 19.42 -2.52
C PHE A 112 3.68 19.15 -2.46
N LEU A 113 2.93 19.87 -1.62
CA LEU A 113 1.48 19.71 -1.51
C LEU A 113 0.74 20.27 -2.73
N ILE A 114 1.19 21.41 -3.26
CA ILE A 114 0.56 22.01 -4.43
C ILE A 114 0.73 21.10 -5.64
N VAL A 115 1.97 20.62 -5.86
CA VAL A 115 2.27 19.73 -6.97
C VAL A 115 1.56 18.38 -6.79
N SER A 116 1.49 17.84 -5.58
CA SER A 116 0.81 16.56 -5.35
C SER A 116 -0.68 16.59 -5.69
N VAL A 117 -1.39 17.66 -5.34
CA VAL A 117 -2.81 17.84 -5.66
C VAL A 117 -3.03 17.86 -7.17
N VAL A 118 -2.16 18.52 -7.93
CA VAL A 118 -2.23 18.54 -9.40
C VAL A 118 -2.01 17.14 -9.98
N PHE A 119 -1.00 16.43 -9.51
CA PHE A 119 -0.67 15.08 -9.97
C PHE A 119 -1.73 14.04 -9.57
N ILE A 120 -2.40 14.21 -8.42
CA ILE A 120 -3.53 13.36 -8.01
C ILE A 120 -4.79 13.68 -8.81
N GLY A 121 -5.04 14.95 -9.13
CA GLY A 121 -6.20 15.37 -9.92
C GLY A 121 -6.11 14.95 -11.40
N PHE A 122 -4.90 14.93 -11.96
CA PHE A 122 -4.67 14.59 -13.37
C PHE A 122 -5.27 13.25 -13.82
N PRO A 123 -5.07 12.12 -13.12
CA PRO A 123 -5.69 10.83 -13.45
C PRO A 123 -7.21 10.90 -13.60
N PHE A 124 -7.89 11.62 -12.70
CA PHE A 124 -9.35 11.77 -12.75
C PHE A 124 -9.80 12.56 -13.97
N PHE A 125 -9.09 13.64 -14.30
CA PHE A 125 -9.34 14.41 -15.51
C PHE A 125 -9.12 13.58 -16.78
N PHE A 126 -8.04 12.80 -16.81
CA PHE A 126 -7.71 11.94 -17.95
C PHE A 126 -8.79 10.86 -18.19
N LEU A 127 -9.17 10.14 -17.13
CA LEU A 127 -10.19 9.09 -17.22
C LEU A 127 -11.60 9.64 -17.52
N SER A 128 -11.90 10.87 -17.11
CA SER A 128 -13.18 11.52 -17.42
C SER A 128 -13.34 11.86 -18.90
N GLN A 129 -12.26 11.98 -19.67
CA GLN A 129 -12.30 12.32 -21.10
C GLN A 129 -12.51 11.10 -22.00
N GLU A 130 -12.26 9.89 -21.50
CA GLU A 130 -12.38 8.65 -22.28
C GLU A 130 -13.82 8.09 -22.32
N ASP A 131 -14.83 8.85 -21.87
CA ASP A 131 -16.25 8.44 -21.75
C ASP A 131 -16.47 7.13 -20.97
N SER A 132 -15.42 6.61 -20.32
CA SER A 132 -15.39 5.25 -19.77
C SER A 132 -15.84 5.19 -18.31
N MET A 133 -15.79 6.31 -17.57
CA MET A 133 -16.15 6.34 -16.14
C MET A 133 -16.75 7.68 -15.71
N THR A 134 -17.95 7.64 -15.12
CA THR A 134 -18.52 8.78 -14.38
C THR A 134 -18.02 8.80 -12.94
N LEU A 135 -17.95 9.99 -12.33
CA LEU A 135 -17.49 10.20 -10.95
C LEU A 135 -18.30 9.34 -9.94
N SER A 136 -19.60 9.14 -10.22
CA SER A 136 -20.46 8.24 -9.44
C SER A 136 -20.01 6.79 -9.54
N SER A 137 -19.73 6.29 -10.75
CA SER A 137 -19.26 4.91 -10.93
C SER A 137 -17.89 4.66 -10.27
N MET A 138 -17.02 5.67 -10.19
CA MET A 138 -15.75 5.55 -9.48
C MET A 138 -15.96 5.38 -7.97
N PHE A 139 -16.82 6.19 -7.35
CA PHE A 139 -17.12 6.07 -5.92
C PHE A 139 -17.82 4.76 -5.57
N THR A 140 -18.75 4.30 -6.41
CA THR A 140 -19.38 2.99 -6.24
C THR A 140 -18.33 1.87 -6.35
N ALA A 141 -17.46 1.90 -7.34
CA ALA A 141 -16.39 0.92 -7.49
C ALA A 141 -15.41 0.91 -6.30
N ILE A 142 -15.06 2.08 -5.75
CA ILE A 142 -14.25 2.19 -4.53
C ILE A 142 -15.01 1.59 -3.34
N GLY A 143 -16.31 1.86 -3.20
CA GLY A 143 -17.15 1.30 -2.14
C GLY A 143 -17.26 -0.22 -2.23
N ASP A 144 -17.47 -0.77 -3.42
CA ASP A 144 -17.52 -2.21 -3.68
C ASP A 144 -16.16 -2.86 -3.40
N MET A 145 -15.07 -2.17 -3.72
CA MET A 145 -13.72 -2.63 -3.40
C MET A 145 -13.48 -2.70 -1.89
N VAL A 146 -13.81 -1.64 -1.17
CA VAL A 146 -13.63 -1.58 0.28
C VAL A 146 -14.47 -2.65 0.95
N THR A 147 -15.74 -2.83 0.56
CA THR A 147 -16.62 -3.82 1.18
C THR A 147 -16.21 -5.26 0.88
N LYS A 148 -15.80 -5.56 -0.36
CA LYS A 148 -15.35 -6.90 -0.75
C LYS A 148 -14.05 -7.32 -0.07
N TYR A 149 -13.16 -6.37 0.22
CA TYR A 149 -11.80 -6.66 0.65
C TYR A 149 -11.38 -6.01 1.97
N TRP A 150 -12.35 -5.53 2.75
CA TRP A 150 -12.11 -4.90 4.06
C TRP A 150 -11.29 -5.80 4.99
N LEU A 151 -11.50 -7.11 4.94
CA LEU A 151 -10.82 -8.09 5.79
C LEU A 151 -9.32 -8.17 5.47
N ILE A 152 -8.95 -8.02 4.20
CA ILE A 152 -7.54 -8.02 3.75
C ILE A 152 -6.86 -6.71 4.16
N ILE A 153 -7.55 -5.58 3.98
CA ILE A 153 -7.07 -4.27 4.44
C ILE A 153 -6.86 -4.32 5.95
N PHE A 154 -7.80 -4.89 6.68
CA PHE A 154 -7.72 -5.07 8.13
C PHE A 154 -6.54 -5.97 8.53
N LEU A 155 -6.32 -7.08 7.82
CA LEU A 155 -5.19 -7.99 8.06
C LEU A 155 -3.84 -7.29 7.84
N ALA A 156 -3.72 -6.56 6.72
CA ALA A 156 -2.50 -5.81 6.39
C ALA A 156 -2.20 -4.73 7.44
N VAL A 157 -3.23 -4.00 7.88
CA VAL A 157 -3.09 -2.99 8.95
C VAL A 157 -2.67 -3.62 10.27
N ILE A 158 -3.29 -4.74 10.67
CA ILE A 158 -2.91 -5.45 11.90
C ILE A 158 -1.47 -5.93 11.84
N SER A 159 -1.05 -6.55 10.73
CA SER A 159 0.33 -7.03 10.57
C SER A 159 1.33 -5.87 10.74
N VAL A 160 1.04 -4.71 10.17
CA VAL A 160 1.93 -3.55 10.27
C VAL A 160 1.93 -2.90 11.66
N VAL A 161 0.75 -2.74 12.28
CA VAL A 161 0.65 -2.22 13.66
C VAL A 161 1.39 -3.13 14.64
N PHE A 162 1.33 -4.45 14.45
CA PHE A 162 2.02 -5.40 15.30
C PHE A 162 3.54 -5.37 15.12
N ILE A 163 4.02 -5.20 13.88
CA ILE A 163 5.45 -4.98 13.58
C ILE A 163 5.94 -3.70 14.27
N LEU A 164 5.15 -2.62 14.21
CA LEU A 164 5.46 -1.35 14.86
C LEU A 164 5.56 -1.46 16.39
N LEU A 165 4.57 -2.09 17.03
CA LEU A 165 4.53 -2.24 18.48
C LEU A 165 5.73 -3.02 19.01
N GLN A 166 6.26 -3.99 18.25
CA GLN A 166 7.44 -4.76 18.64
C GLN A 166 8.76 -4.04 18.36
N GLY A 167 8.82 -3.20 17.33
CA GLY A 167 9.97 -2.31 17.11
C GLY A 167 10.19 -1.34 18.26
N LYS A 168 9.10 -0.89 18.93
CA LYS A 168 9.18 -0.01 20.10
C LYS A 168 9.63 -0.75 21.37
N ASN A 169 9.12 -1.96 21.62
CA ASN A 169 9.49 -2.76 22.81
C ASN A 169 10.92 -3.31 22.78
N SER A 170 11.55 -3.40 21.61
CA SER A 170 12.94 -3.88 21.50
C SER A 170 13.99 -2.79 21.80
N GLY A 171 13.57 -1.53 21.97
CA GLY A 171 14.43 -0.39 22.31
C GLY A 171 14.55 -0.10 23.81
N GLU A 172 13.70 -0.68 24.67
CA GLU A 172 13.68 -0.40 26.12
C GLU A 172 14.45 -1.42 26.98
N ASN A 173 14.89 -2.55 26.41
CA ASN A 173 15.63 -3.59 27.14
C ASN A 173 17.15 -3.57 26.91
N GLY A 174 17.70 -2.47 26.37
CA GLY A 174 19.12 -2.36 26.02
C GLY A 174 20.00 -1.55 26.98
N ASP A 175 19.44 -0.96 28.05
CA ASP A 175 20.17 0.00 28.89
C ASP A 175 20.24 -0.38 30.38
N ASN A 176 20.11 -1.68 30.69
CA ASN A 176 20.38 -2.22 32.01
C ASN A 176 21.17 -3.52 31.87
N ASP A 177 22.47 -3.41 31.63
CA ASP A 177 23.47 -4.39 32.05
C ASP A 177 24.84 -3.68 32.07
N ASN A 178 25.12 -3.02 33.20
CA ASN A 178 26.48 -2.71 33.68
C ASN A 178 27.00 -3.92 34.46
#